data_AF-A0A2K8QN42-F1
#
_entry.id   AF-A0A2K8QN42-F1
#
_cell.length_a   1.000
_cell.length_b   1.000
_cell.length_c   1.000
_cell.angle_alpha   90.00
_cell.angle_beta   90.00
_cell.angle_gamma   90.00
#
_symmetry.space_group_name_H-M   'P 1'
#
loop_
_entity.id
_entity.type
_entity.pdbx_description
1 polymer ?
#
loop_
_entity_poly.entity_id
_entity_poly.type
_entity_poly.pdbx_seq_one_letter_code
_entity_poly.pdbx_strand_id
1 'polypeptide(L)'
;MKKKVSLLLLLFPLTGMTAAIDKNHSDIYQQYYAKMVGNVCNNLTNKDSEMGIYQCATLMKKDADAKLTARINEINQELSQLSDDDDKEFIKSFKEDQLQWERYRNKRCKLRVANLEQDSPQYISETFLCQAVESYRRIEVLIDEPDRP
;
A
#
# COMPACT_ATOMS: atom_id res chain seq x y z
N MET A 1 -2.20 -18.92 72.99
CA MET A 1 -2.84 -19.70 71.91
C MET A 1 -2.82 -18.86 70.64
N LYS A 2 -2.12 -19.33 69.60
CA LYS A 2 -2.06 -18.72 68.26
C LYS A 2 -3.41 -18.87 67.57
N LYS A 3 -3.93 -17.83 66.92
CA LYS A 3 -4.85 -17.95 65.78
C LYS A 3 -4.95 -16.65 64.95
N LYS A 4 -4.20 -16.68 63.84
CA LYS A 4 -4.53 -16.23 62.48
C LYS A 4 -5.01 -14.79 62.26
N VAL A 5 -4.05 -13.94 61.87
CA VAL A 5 -4.30 -12.76 61.03
C VAL A 5 -4.81 -13.26 59.68
N SER A 6 -6.08 -12.97 59.37
CA SER A 6 -6.68 -13.26 58.06
C SER A 6 -6.37 -12.09 57.13
N LEU A 7 -5.28 -12.22 56.36
CA LEU A 7 -4.94 -11.32 55.27
C LEU A 7 -5.91 -11.59 54.12
N LEU A 8 -7.01 -10.83 54.03
CA LEU A 8 -7.85 -10.84 52.84
C LEU A 8 -7.07 -10.13 51.71
N LEU A 9 -6.41 -10.93 50.88
CA LEU A 9 -5.99 -10.54 49.54
C LEU A 9 -7.25 -10.26 48.72
N LEU A 10 -7.64 -8.98 48.64
CA LEU A 10 -8.54 -8.51 47.60
C LEU A 10 -7.78 -8.61 46.28
N LEU A 11 -7.95 -9.75 45.61
CA LEU A 11 -7.69 -9.93 44.20
C LEU A 11 -8.58 -8.93 43.46
N PHE A 12 -8.03 -7.75 43.17
CA PHE A 12 -8.58 -6.90 42.13
C PHE A 12 -8.62 -7.75 40.85
N PRO A 13 -9.80 -7.99 40.25
CA PRO A 13 -9.80 -8.53 38.92
C PRO A 13 -9.08 -7.49 38.05
N LEU A 14 -7.93 -7.87 37.51
CA LEU A 14 -7.38 -7.30 36.29
C LEU A 14 -8.39 -7.59 35.17
N THR A 15 -9.57 -6.98 35.24
CA THR A 15 -10.47 -6.86 34.10
C THR A 15 -9.67 -6.11 33.07
N GLY A 16 -9.36 -6.83 31.99
CA GLY A 16 -8.36 -6.48 31.02
C GLY A 16 -8.37 -5.00 30.70
N MET A 17 -7.19 -4.42 30.72
CA MET A 17 -6.87 -3.35 29.79
C MET A 17 -7.14 -3.95 28.41
N THR A 18 -8.38 -3.81 27.94
CA THR A 18 -8.64 -3.80 26.52
C THR A 18 -7.84 -2.60 26.06
N ALA A 19 -6.65 -2.87 25.53
CA ALA A 19 -6.01 -1.94 24.64
C ALA A 19 -7.02 -1.77 23.49
N ALA A 20 -7.91 -0.79 23.64
CA ALA A 20 -8.57 -0.15 22.53
C ALA A 20 -7.42 0.43 21.70
N ILE A 21 -6.86 -0.41 20.83
CA ILE A 21 -5.98 0.03 19.76
C ILE A 21 -6.85 1.00 18.97
N ASP A 22 -6.50 2.26 19.08
CA ASP A 22 -7.14 3.39 18.43
C ASP A 22 -7.32 3.09 16.93
N LYS A 23 -8.56 2.74 16.55
CA LYS A 23 -8.98 2.39 15.19
C LYS A 23 -9.26 3.66 14.34
N ASN A 24 -8.61 4.80 14.60
CA ASN A 24 -9.00 6.06 13.96
C ASN A 24 -7.92 6.78 13.13
N HIS A 25 -6.85 6.10 12.74
CA HIS A 25 -6.16 6.43 11.50
C HIS A 25 -6.08 5.17 10.63
N SER A 26 -7.06 4.99 9.75
CA SER A 26 -6.92 4.06 8.63
C SER A 26 -5.60 4.39 7.94
N ASP A 27 -4.65 3.45 7.90
CA ASP A 27 -3.41 3.66 7.17
C ASP A 27 -3.72 3.94 5.68
N ILE A 28 -2.78 4.55 4.95
CA ILE A 28 -3.00 4.93 3.55
C ILE A 28 -3.45 3.74 2.68
N TYR A 29 -3.04 2.53 3.02
CA TYR A 29 -3.37 1.33 2.25
C TYR A 29 -4.82 0.93 2.43
N GLN A 30 -5.33 1.01 3.67
CA GLN A 30 -6.75 0.80 3.98
C GLN A 30 -7.64 1.89 3.36
N GLN A 31 -7.16 3.14 3.30
CA GLN A 31 -7.88 4.23 2.62
C GLN A 31 -8.03 3.97 1.12
N TYR A 32 -6.93 3.59 0.44
CA TYR A 32 -6.98 3.24 -0.98
C TYR A 32 -7.79 1.97 -1.22
N TYR A 33 -7.71 0.96 -0.34
CA TYR A 33 -8.56 -0.22 -0.44
C TYR A 33 -10.04 0.17 -0.43
N ALA A 34 -10.48 0.96 0.56
CA ALA A 34 -11.85 1.44 0.65
C ALA A 34 -12.28 2.29 -0.56
N LYS A 35 -11.38 3.13 -1.10
CA LYS A 35 -11.63 3.92 -2.32
C LYS A 35 -11.83 3.02 -3.55
N MET A 36 -11.05 1.95 -3.68
CA MET A 36 -10.99 1.15 -4.91
C MET A 36 -11.93 -0.06 -4.91
N VAL A 37 -12.36 -0.54 -3.74
CA VAL A 37 -13.20 -1.76 -3.60
C VAL A 37 -14.54 -1.66 -4.34
N GLY A 38 -15.12 -0.46 -4.41
CA GLY A 38 -16.39 -0.20 -5.11
C GLY A 38 -16.27 -0.17 -6.64
N ASN A 39 -15.05 -0.03 -7.18
CA ASN A 39 -14.80 0.06 -8.61
C ASN A 39 -14.06 -1.20 -9.09
N VAL A 40 -12.80 -1.37 -8.68
CA VAL A 40 -11.93 -2.44 -9.16
C VAL A 40 -12.37 -3.83 -8.69
N CYS A 41 -12.98 -3.90 -7.50
CA CYS A 41 -13.39 -5.15 -6.88
C CYS A 41 -14.91 -5.34 -6.88
N ASN A 42 -15.64 -4.61 -7.75
CA ASN A 42 -17.10 -4.56 -7.73
C ASN A 42 -17.76 -5.94 -7.88
N ASN A 43 -17.17 -6.83 -8.69
CA ASN A 43 -17.70 -8.15 -9.05
C ASN A 43 -17.42 -9.25 -8.00
N LEU A 44 -16.72 -8.96 -6.91
CA LEU A 44 -16.44 -9.94 -5.86
C LEU A 44 -17.63 -10.05 -4.89
N THR A 45 -18.11 -11.27 -4.67
CA THR A 45 -19.28 -11.55 -3.80
C THR A 45 -18.96 -11.55 -2.30
N ASN A 46 -17.70 -11.83 -1.90
CA ASN A 46 -17.29 -11.93 -0.49
C ASN A 46 -16.08 -11.05 -0.18
N LYS A 47 -16.18 -9.74 -0.47
CA LYS A 47 -15.05 -8.78 -0.43
C LYS A 47 -14.34 -8.74 0.93
N ASP A 48 -15.08 -8.91 2.01
CA ASP A 48 -14.56 -8.80 3.37
C ASP A 48 -13.98 -10.11 3.93
N SER A 49 -14.11 -11.22 3.19
CA SER A 49 -13.43 -12.48 3.54
C SER A 49 -11.94 -12.39 3.25
N GLU A 50 -11.11 -13.17 3.93
CA GLU A 50 -9.67 -13.24 3.64
C GLU A 50 -9.38 -13.51 2.16
N MET A 51 -10.14 -14.43 1.55
CA MET A 51 -10.07 -14.72 0.12
C MET A 51 -10.51 -13.53 -0.74
N GLY A 52 -11.55 -12.80 -0.35
CA GLY A 52 -12.01 -11.60 -1.04
C GLY A 52 -11.02 -10.45 -0.97
N ILE A 53 -10.37 -10.26 0.18
CA ILE A 53 -9.30 -9.27 0.36
C ILE A 53 -8.12 -9.63 -0.55
N TYR A 54 -7.69 -10.89 -0.55
CA TYR A 54 -6.64 -11.38 -1.44
C TYR A 54 -6.98 -11.15 -2.94
N GLN A 55 -8.20 -11.52 -3.35
CA GLN A 55 -8.67 -11.33 -4.72
C GLN A 55 -8.71 -9.84 -5.09
N CYS A 56 -9.23 -9.00 -4.20
CA CYS A 56 -9.32 -7.57 -4.42
C CYS A 56 -7.92 -6.93 -4.53
N ALA A 57 -6.98 -7.27 -3.63
CA ALA A 57 -5.60 -6.80 -3.69
C ALA A 57 -4.92 -7.20 -5.01
N THR A 58 -5.19 -8.42 -5.51
CA THR A 58 -4.70 -8.90 -6.81
C THR A 58 -5.27 -8.07 -7.96
N LEU A 59 -6.58 -7.80 -7.98
CA LEU A 59 -7.23 -6.97 -9.00
C LEU A 59 -6.73 -5.53 -8.97
N MET A 60 -6.60 -4.95 -7.77
CA MET A 60 -6.04 -3.60 -7.58
C MET A 60 -4.61 -3.52 -8.10
N LYS A 61 -3.76 -4.50 -7.80
CA LYS A 61 -2.39 -4.53 -8.33
C LYS A 61 -2.38 -4.57 -9.85
N LYS A 62 -3.20 -5.44 -10.45
CA LYS A 62 -3.30 -5.55 -11.91
C LYS A 62 -3.78 -4.25 -12.56
N ASP A 63 -4.81 -3.63 -12.00
CA ASP A 63 -5.33 -2.34 -12.48
C ASP A 63 -4.30 -1.21 -12.35
N ALA A 64 -3.66 -1.10 -11.19
CA ALA A 64 -2.66 -0.07 -10.92
C ALA A 64 -1.43 -0.22 -11.83
N ASP A 65 -0.92 -1.44 -12.02
CA ASP A 65 0.22 -1.70 -12.90
C ASP A 65 -0.13 -1.38 -14.36
N ALA A 66 -1.32 -1.78 -14.83
CA ALA A 66 -1.75 -1.48 -16.20
C ALA A 66 -1.85 0.04 -16.44
N LYS A 67 -2.45 0.79 -15.51
CA LYS A 67 -2.57 2.25 -15.59
C LYS A 67 -1.22 2.95 -15.51
N LEU A 68 -0.33 2.50 -14.62
CA LEU A 68 0.99 3.10 -14.48
C LEU A 68 1.84 2.84 -15.73
N THR A 69 1.80 1.62 -16.28
CA THR A 69 2.46 1.31 -17.56
C THR A 69 1.91 2.17 -18.69
N ALA A 70 0.59 2.33 -18.79
CA ALA A 70 -0.01 3.21 -19.80
C ALA A 70 0.50 4.65 -19.66
N ARG A 71 0.48 5.20 -18.44
CA ARG A 71 0.92 6.58 -18.19
C ARG A 71 2.41 6.79 -18.49
N ILE A 72 3.27 5.85 -18.10
CA ILE A 72 4.70 5.92 -18.42
C ILE A 72 4.94 5.84 -19.94
N ASN A 73 4.14 5.05 -20.66
CA ASN A 73 4.25 4.97 -22.11
C ASN A 73 3.83 6.28 -22.81
N GLU A 74 2.76 6.92 -22.34
CA GLU A 74 2.34 8.24 -22.81
C GLU A 74 3.45 9.27 -22.60
N ILE A 75 3.99 9.37 -21.39
CA ILE A 75 5.10 10.29 -21.08
C ILE A 75 6.32 9.99 -21.97
N ASN A 76 6.69 8.72 -22.13
CA ASN A 76 7.81 8.35 -23.00
C ASN A 76 7.57 8.74 -24.48
N GLN A 77 6.32 8.68 -24.96
CA GLN A 77 5.97 9.15 -26.30
C GLN A 77 6.11 10.67 -26.41
N GLU A 78 5.63 11.42 -25.43
CA GLU A 78 5.76 12.88 -25.37
C GLU A 78 7.23 13.30 -25.32
N LEU A 79 8.01 12.67 -24.43
CA LEU A 79 9.46 12.85 -24.30
C LEU A 79 10.22 12.52 -25.60
N SER A 80 9.74 11.56 -26.41
CA SER A 80 10.41 11.19 -27.66
C SER A 80 10.31 12.25 -28.76
N GLN A 81 9.41 13.22 -28.61
CA GLN A 81 9.22 14.33 -29.55
C GLN A 81 10.18 15.50 -29.27
N LEU A 82 10.91 15.45 -28.16
CA LEU A 82 11.89 16.45 -27.75
C LEU A 82 13.27 16.13 -28.37
N SER A 83 13.97 17.14 -28.91
CA SER A 83 15.14 16.92 -29.77
C SER A 83 16.42 17.62 -29.33
N ASP A 84 16.36 18.58 -28.42
CA ASP A 84 17.50 19.43 -28.10
C ASP A 84 18.38 18.80 -27.00
N ASP A 85 19.63 19.23 -26.86
CA ASP A 85 20.56 18.62 -25.90
C ASP A 85 20.10 18.76 -24.44
N ASP A 86 19.43 19.87 -24.10
CA ASP A 86 18.80 20.07 -22.79
C ASP A 86 17.64 19.08 -22.54
N ASP A 87 16.94 18.68 -23.60
CA ASP A 87 15.88 17.68 -23.51
C ASP A 87 16.44 16.29 -23.17
N LYS A 88 17.65 15.96 -23.65
CA LYS A 88 18.28 14.67 -23.36
C LYS A 88 18.57 14.49 -21.87
N GLU A 89 19.05 15.53 -21.19
CA GLU A 89 19.32 15.45 -19.75
C GLU A 89 18.01 15.41 -18.94
N PHE A 90 16.97 16.13 -19.38
CA PHE A 90 15.64 16.01 -18.80
C PHE A 90 15.06 14.59 -18.94
N ILE A 91 15.09 14.01 -20.15
CA ILE A 91 14.62 12.64 -20.41
C ILE A 91 15.38 11.63 -19.56
N LYS A 92 16.70 11.80 -19.44
CA LYS A 92 17.53 10.95 -18.59
C LYS A 92 17.13 11.07 -17.12
N SER A 93 16.94 12.29 -16.63
CA SER A 93 16.52 12.55 -15.25
C SER A 93 15.15 11.93 -14.93
N PHE A 94 14.18 12.03 -15.84
CA PHE A 94 12.86 11.41 -15.67
C PHE A 94 12.97 9.88 -15.57
N LYS A 95 13.75 9.25 -16.46
CA LYS A 95 13.97 7.79 -16.45
C LYS A 95 14.67 7.32 -15.17
N GLU A 96 15.63 8.09 -14.69
CA GLU A 96 16.31 7.81 -13.42
C GLU A 96 15.36 7.94 -12.23
N ASP A 97 14.54 8.99 -12.16
CA ASP A 97 13.52 9.16 -11.12
C ASP A 97 12.53 7.98 -11.10
N GLN A 98 12.02 7.58 -12.27
CA GLN A 98 11.10 6.45 -12.37
C GLN A 98 11.75 5.14 -11.87
N LEU A 99 13.01 4.88 -12.21
CA LEU A 99 13.76 3.73 -11.72
C LEU A 99 13.97 3.76 -10.20
N GLN A 100 14.26 4.94 -9.63
CA GLN A 100 14.41 5.07 -8.18
C GLN A 100 13.08 4.89 -7.45
N TRP A 101 11.98 5.37 -8.03
CA TRP A 101 10.64 5.16 -7.50
C TRP A 101 10.27 3.66 -7.48
N GLU A 102 10.59 2.90 -8.54
CA GLU A 102 10.33 1.44 -8.55
C GLU A 102 11.09 0.71 -7.45
N ARG A 103 12.35 1.11 -7.21
CA ARG A 103 13.18 0.59 -6.10
C ARG A 103 12.58 0.96 -4.76
N TYR A 104 12.11 2.20 -4.60
CA TYR A 104 11.41 2.67 -3.40
C TYR A 104 10.18 1.81 -3.13
N ARG A 105 9.28 1.64 -4.12
CA ARG A 105 8.07 0.81 -3.99
C ARG A 105 8.39 -0.58 -3.48
N ASN A 106 9.38 -1.24 -4.11
CA ASN A 106 9.76 -2.60 -3.75
C ASN A 106 10.31 -2.69 -2.31
N LYS A 107 11.15 -1.74 -1.90
CA LYS A 107 11.69 -1.69 -0.53
C LYS A 107 10.59 -1.38 0.49
N ARG A 108 9.72 -0.42 0.18
CA ARG A 108 8.62 -0.01 1.06
C ARG A 108 7.65 -1.17 1.32
N CYS A 109 7.29 -1.91 0.27
CA CYS A 109 6.38 -3.05 0.43
C CYS A 109 7.03 -4.22 1.18
N LYS A 110 8.33 -4.49 0.99
CA LYS A 110 9.07 -5.45 1.83
C LYS A 110 9.06 -5.05 3.31
N LEU A 111 9.24 -3.77 3.62
CA LEU A 111 9.18 -3.28 5.00
C LEU A 111 7.79 -3.42 5.61
N ARG A 112 6.73 -3.18 4.83
CA ARG A 112 5.34 -3.30 5.30
C ARG A 112 5.01 -4.71 5.77
N VAL A 113 5.48 -5.72 5.05
CA VAL A 113 5.17 -7.13 5.32
C VAL A 113 6.24 -7.84 6.16
N ALA A 114 7.20 -7.10 6.74
CA ALA A 114 8.38 -7.68 7.39
C ALA A 114 8.06 -8.58 8.61
N ASN A 115 6.90 -8.37 9.24
CA ASN A 115 6.45 -9.17 10.40
C ASN A 115 5.44 -10.26 10.04
N LEU A 116 5.19 -10.49 8.74
CA LEU A 116 4.27 -11.53 8.27
C LEU A 116 5.05 -12.77 7.84
N GLU A 117 4.45 -13.94 8.00
CA GLU A 117 5.00 -15.19 7.51
C GLU A 117 5.12 -15.12 5.97
N GLN A 118 6.33 -15.33 5.46
CA GLN A 118 6.60 -15.27 4.03
C GLN A 118 5.70 -16.25 3.28
N ASP A 119 5.16 -15.82 2.14
CA ASP A 119 4.29 -16.61 1.26
C ASP A 119 2.93 -17.02 1.86
N SER A 120 2.60 -16.57 3.09
CA SER A 120 1.25 -16.69 3.64
C SER A 120 0.23 -15.87 2.83
N PRO A 121 -1.07 -16.24 2.84
CA PRO A 121 -2.10 -15.44 2.18
C PRO A 121 -2.12 -13.97 2.61
N GLN A 122 -1.88 -13.70 3.90
CA GLN A 122 -1.79 -12.35 4.43
C GLN A 122 -0.55 -11.60 3.90
N TYR A 123 0.62 -12.26 3.85
CA TYR A 123 1.82 -11.68 3.27
C TYR A 123 1.63 -11.28 1.81
N ILE A 124 1.03 -12.17 1.01
CA ILE A 124 0.82 -11.92 -0.42
C ILE A 124 -0.20 -10.81 -0.64
N SER A 125 -1.33 -10.84 0.08
CA SER A 125 -2.38 -9.81 -0.03
C SER A 125 -1.88 -8.42 0.38
N GLU A 126 -1.15 -8.30 1.49
CA GLU A 126 -0.56 -7.03 1.93
C GLU A 126 0.55 -6.55 0.99
N THR A 127 1.33 -7.47 0.40
CA THR A 127 2.33 -7.13 -0.62
C THR A 127 1.66 -6.55 -1.86
N PHE A 128 0.61 -7.20 -2.37
CA PHE A 128 -0.10 -6.74 -3.56
C PHE A 128 -0.85 -5.44 -3.31
N LEU A 129 -1.51 -5.30 -2.16
CA LEU A 129 -2.16 -4.06 -1.78
C LEU A 129 -1.13 -2.92 -1.71
N CYS A 130 0.01 -3.13 -1.06
CA CYS A 130 1.07 -2.12 -1.03
C CYS A 130 1.53 -1.71 -2.43
N GLN A 131 1.83 -2.67 -3.29
CA GLN A 131 2.28 -2.39 -4.65
C GLN A 131 1.23 -1.61 -5.45
N ALA A 132 -0.04 -1.98 -5.34
CA ALA A 132 -1.14 -1.27 -5.99
C ALA A 132 -1.23 0.17 -5.51
N VAL A 133 -1.20 0.39 -4.20
CA VAL A 133 -1.34 1.71 -3.57
C VAL A 133 -0.19 2.63 -3.96
N GLU A 134 1.06 2.15 -3.88
CA GLU A 134 2.20 2.98 -4.31
C GLU A 134 2.11 3.29 -5.81
N SER A 135 1.68 2.35 -6.66
CA SER A 135 1.46 2.59 -8.10
C SER A 135 0.38 3.64 -8.35
N TYR A 136 -0.76 3.60 -7.64
CA TYR A 136 -1.79 4.64 -7.77
C TYR A 136 -1.29 6.02 -7.36
N ARG A 137 -0.55 6.11 -6.24
CA ARG A 137 0.06 7.36 -5.80
C ARG A 137 1.07 7.90 -6.82
N ARG A 138 1.82 7.02 -7.48
CA ARG A 138 2.73 7.44 -8.55
C ARG A 138 1.98 7.98 -9.75
N ILE A 139 0.86 7.39 -10.15
CA ILE A 139 0.01 7.92 -11.22
C ILE A 139 -0.46 9.34 -10.88
N GLU A 140 -0.85 9.60 -9.63
CA GLU A 140 -1.23 10.95 -9.17
C GLU A 140 -0.08 11.96 -9.27
N VAL A 141 1.16 11.54 -8.99
CA VAL A 141 2.36 12.39 -9.19
C VAL A 141 2.66 12.63 -10.66
N LEU A 142 2.40 11.65 -11.53
CA LEU A 142 2.69 11.71 -12.96
C LEU A 142 1.57 12.36 -13.79
N ILE A 143 0.53 12.93 -13.17
CA ILE A 143 -0.64 13.41 -13.89
C ILE A 143 -0.31 14.57 -14.83
N ASP A 144 0.57 15.47 -14.40
CA ASP A 144 0.97 16.66 -15.17
C ASP A 144 2.31 16.47 -15.91
N GLU A 145 2.98 15.32 -15.73
CA GLU A 145 4.27 15.04 -16.36
C GLU A 145 4.17 14.76 -17.87
N PRO A 146 5.16 15.09 -18.71
CA PRO A 146 6.36 15.84 -18.40
C PRO A 146 6.06 17.34 -18.28
N ASP A 147 6.14 17.89 -17.07
CA ASP A 147 5.96 19.32 -16.83
C ASP A 147 7.32 20.03 -16.76
N ARG A 148 7.36 21.31 -17.14
CA ARG A 148 8.54 22.17 -16.99
C ARG A 148 8.10 23.53 -16.44
N PRO A 149 8.65 23.97 -15.30
CA PRO A 149 8.31 25.26 -14.70
C PRO A 149 8.77 26.46 -15.54
#